data_AF-A0A419WIK4-F1
#
_entry.id   AF-A0A419WIK4-F1
#
_cell.length_a   1.000
_cell.length_b   1.000
_cell.length_c   1.000
_cell.angle_alpha   90.00
_cell.angle_beta   90.00
_cell.angle_gamma   90.00
#
_symmetry.space_group_name_H-M   'P 1'
#
loop_
_entity.id
_entity.type
_entity.pdbx_description
1 polymer ?
#
loop_
_entity_poly.entity_id
_entity_poly.type
_entity_poly.pdbx_seq_one_letter_code
_entity_poly.pdbx_strand_id
1 'polypeptide(L)'
;MDGTDLSDGSATISRAVFLAVALYFALLVYGTIASEPLATYAAEFVFGAIAVGLGTVLYRRWGRRSSTVLGAAVCLVAGGVLQFAYLFSRSAALDNLSSLVVFAGVGLYIYAAWTVE
;
A
#
# COMPACT_ATOMS: atom_id res chain seq x y z
N MET A 1 8.74 -31.64 -1.97
CA MET A 1 8.14 -30.30 -1.76
C MET A 1 8.60 -29.48 -2.93
N ASP A 2 7.69 -29.32 -3.89
CA ASP A 2 7.96 -28.84 -5.24
C ASP A 2 8.08 -27.30 -5.25
N GLY A 3 9.00 -26.76 -6.04
CA GLY A 3 9.34 -25.32 -6.07
C GLY A 3 8.30 -24.44 -6.76
N THR A 4 7.20 -25.03 -7.22
CA THR A 4 6.12 -24.42 -8.03
C THR A 4 5.16 -23.57 -7.19
N ASP A 5 4.84 -24.00 -5.97
CA ASP A 5 3.91 -23.31 -5.06
C ASP A 5 4.37 -21.89 -4.65
N LEU A 6 5.68 -21.66 -4.53
CA LEU A 6 6.23 -20.36 -4.14
C LEU A 6 6.13 -19.32 -5.26
N SER A 7 6.16 -19.75 -6.53
CA SER A 7 6.07 -18.87 -7.69
C SER A 7 4.61 -18.47 -7.97
N ASP A 8 3.67 -19.42 -7.84
CA ASP A 8 2.24 -19.17 -8.06
C ASP A 8 1.67 -18.22 -7.00
N GLY A 9 2.11 -18.36 -5.74
CA GLY A 9 1.73 -17.44 -4.67
C GLY A 9 2.23 -16.01 -4.92
N SER A 10 3.48 -15.84 -5.37
CA SER A 10 4.04 -14.52 -5.67
C SER A 10 3.39 -13.89 -6.92
N ALA A 11 3.10 -14.67 -7.96
CA ALA A 11 2.40 -14.20 -9.15
C ALA A 11 0.97 -13.74 -8.83
N THR A 12 0.27 -14.45 -7.94
CA THR A 12 -1.06 -14.09 -7.47
C THR A 12 -1.05 -12.77 -6.69
N ILE A 13 -0.09 -12.60 -5.78
CA ILE A 13 0.06 -11.34 -5.02
C ILE A 13 0.42 -10.19 -5.95
N SER A 14 1.36 -10.37 -6.89
CA SER A 14 1.72 -9.33 -7.86
C SER A 14 0.54 -8.94 -8.75
N ARG A 15 -0.25 -9.91 -9.24
CA ARG A 15 -1.47 -9.63 -10.01
C ARG A 15 -2.53 -8.91 -9.18
N ALA A 16 -2.72 -9.31 -7.92
CA ALA A 16 -3.67 -8.67 -7.02
C ALA A 16 -3.27 -7.21 -6.74
N VAL A 17 -1.99 -6.95 -6.46
CA VAL A 17 -1.48 -5.58 -6.27
C VAL A 17 -1.64 -4.78 -7.56
N PHE A 18 -1.29 -5.35 -8.71
CA PHE A 18 -1.46 -4.68 -10.00
C PHE A 18 -2.92 -4.33 -10.29
N LEU A 19 -3.85 -5.28 -10.08
CA LEU A 19 -5.29 -5.05 -10.24
C LEU A 19 -5.81 -4.00 -9.26
N ALA A 20 -5.37 -4.02 -8.01
CA ALA A 20 -5.76 -3.03 -7.02
C ALA A 20 -5.26 -1.62 -7.40
N VAL A 21 -4.02 -1.50 -7.89
CA VAL A 21 -3.47 -0.25 -8.39
C VAL A 21 -4.21 0.24 -9.63
N ALA A 22 -4.49 -0.65 -10.59
CA ALA A 22 -5.27 -0.31 -11.78
C ALA A 22 -6.69 0.14 -11.41
N LEU A 23 -7.33 -0.54 -10.44
CA LEU A 23 -8.65 -0.18 -9.92
C LEU A 23 -8.62 1.19 -9.23
N TYR A 24 -7.59 1.46 -8.41
CA TYR A 24 -7.38 2.77 -7.79
C TYR A 24 -7.33 3.89 -8.84
N PHE A 25 -6.51 3.74 -9.88
CA PHE A 25 -6.42 4.74 -10.94
C PHE A 25 -7.71 4.87 -11.73
N ALA A 26 -8.40 3.77 -12.03
CA ALA A 26 -9.69 3.80 -12.72
C ALA A 26 -10.74 4.57 -11.91
N LEU A 27 -10.83 4.32 -10.60
CA LEU A 27 -11.73 5.03 -9.68
C LEU A 27 -11.36 6.50 -9.55
N LEU A 28 -10.07 6.81 -9.47
CA LEU A 28 -9.58 8.18 -9.37
C LEU A 28 -9.94 9.00 -10.62
N VAL A 29 -9.69 8.45 -11.81
CA VAL A 29 -10.03 9.08 -13.09
C VAL A 29 -11.53 9.26 -13.21
N TYR A 30 -12.30 8.22 -12.86
CA TYR A 30 -13.77 8.29 -12.89
C TYR A 30 -14.30 9.35 -11.91
N GLY A 31 -13.84 9.37 -10.66
CA GLY A 31 -14.25 10.36 -9.66
C GLY A 31 -13.88 11.79 -10.06
N THR A 32 -12.74 11.96 -10.72
CA THR A 32 -12.29 13.28 -11.21
C THR A 32 -13.15 13.77 -12.38
N ILE A 33 -13.45 12.90 -13.35
CA ILE A 33 -14.22 13.27 -14.55
C ILE A 33 -15.71 13.42 -14.21
N ALA A 34 -16.28 12.46 -13.48
CA ALA A 34 -17.69 12.47 -13.11
C ALA A 34 -17.99 13.43 -11.95
N SER A 35 -16.96 13.98 -11.29
CA SER A 35 -17.07 14.77 -10.06
C SER A 35 -17.88 14.06 -8.97
N GLU A 36 -17.84 12.73 -8.97
CA GLU A 36 -18.55 11.91 -7.99
C GLU A 36 -17.68 11.70 -6.74
N PRO A 37 -18.07 12.26 -5.58
CA PRO A 37 -17.28 12.12 -4.36
C PRO A 37 -17.21 10.67 -3.87
N LEU A 38 -18.22 9.85 -4.18
CA LEU A 38 -18.25 8.43 -3.82
C LEU A 38 -17.12 7.64 -4.50
N ALA A 39 -16.85 7.90 -5.77
CA ALA A 39 -15.77 7.25 -6.50
C ALA A 39 -14.39 7.63 -5.95
N THR A 40 -14.21 8.89 -5.56
CA THR A 40 -12.97 9.36 -4.92
C THR A 40 -12.76 8.70 -3.55
N TYR A 41 -13.79 8.57 -2.72
CA TYR A 41 -13.69 7.84 -1.45
C TYR A 41 -13.39 6.35 -1.65
N ALA A 42 -13.97 5.73 -2.69
CA ALA A 42 -13.66 4.35 -3.04
C ALA A 42 -12.18 4.21 -3.46
N ALA A 43 -11.62 5.18 -4.20
CA ALA A 43 -10.20 5.19 -4.55
C ALA A 43 -9.32 5.26 -3.30
N GLU A 44 -9.61 6.18 -2.37
CA GLU A 44 -8.84 6.29 -1.11
C GLU A 44 -8.90 5.03 -0.24
N PHE A 45 -10.07 4.38 -0.19
CA PHE A 45 -10.23 3.10 0.49
C PHE A 45 -9.32 2.03 -0.14
N VAL A 46 -9.31 1.93 -1.47
CA VAL A 46 -8.46 0.98 -2.21
C VAL A 46 -6.98 1.28 -1.97
N PHE A 47 -6.59 2.56 -1.95
CA PHE A 47 -5.22 2.98 -1.65
C PHE A 47 -4.78 2.55 -0.24
N GLY A 48 -5.61 2.82 0.78
CA GLY A 48 -5.35 2.38 2.15
C GLY A 48 -5.23 0.86 2.27
N ALA A 49 -6.12 0.12 1.58
CA ALA A 49 -6.08 -1.34 1.55
C ALA A 49 -4.79 -1.89 0.90
N ILE A 50 -4.32 -1.27 -0.19
CA ILE A 50 -3.04 -1.63 -0.83
C ILE A 50 -1.88 -1.40 0.15
N ALA A 51 -1.83 -0.24 0.82
CA ALA A 51 -0.77 0.10 1.76
C ALA A 51 -0.70 -0.89 2.94
N VAL A 52 -1.85 -1.20 3.56
CA VAL A 52 -1.91 -2.21 4.64
C VAL A 52 -1.53 -3.61 4.13
N GLY A 53 -2.02 -3.99 2.94
CA GLY A 53 -1.72 -5.28 2.32
C GLY A 53 -0.22 -5.46 2.07
N LEU A 54 0.41 -4.46 1.44
CA LEU A 54 1.86 -4.46 1.20
C LEU A 54 2.64 -4.49 2.51
N GLY A 55 2.30 -3.62 3.48
CA GLY A 55 2.95 -3.59 4.78
C GLY A 55 2.87 -4.94 5.51
N THR A 56 1.73 -5.62 5.44
CA THR A 56 1.54 -6.96 6.02
C THR A 56 2.39 -8.02 5.32
N VAL A 57 2.48 -7.97 3.98
CA VAL A 57 3.33 -8.89 3.20
C VAL A 57 4.81 -8.67 3.54
N LEU A 58 5.24 -7.40 3.66
CA LEU A 58 6.61 -7.06 4.10
C LEU A 58 6.89 -7.59 5.52
N TYR A 59 5.95 -7.41 6.45
CA TYR A 59 6.07 -7.91 7.81
C TYR A 59 6.20 -9.45 7.85
N ARG A 60 5.43 -10.18 7.05
CA ARG A 60 5.55 -11.65 6.96
C ARG A 60 6.87 -12.11 6.34
N ARG A 61 7.47 -11.31 5.45
CA ARG A 61 8.80 -11.57 4.87
C ARG A 61 9.97 -11.19 5.78
N TRP A 62 9.71 -10.56 6.93
CA TRP A 62 10.74 -10.04 7.83
C TRP A 62 11.65 -11.11 8.44
N GLY A 63 11.22 -12.38 8.51
CA GLY A 63 11.87 -13.47 9.26
C GLY A 63 13.37 -13.75 8.99
N ARG A 64 14.03 -13.07 8.03
CA ARG A 64 15.49 -13.10 7.82
C ARG A 64 16.13 -11.75 7.41
N ARG A 65 15.41 -10.61 7.35
CA ARG A 65 15.91 -9.37 6.73
C ARG A 65 15.87 -8.15 7.67
N SER A 66 16.82 -7.25 7.48
CA SER A 66 17.19 -6.06 8.27
C SER A 66 16.03 -5.26 8.90
N SER A 67 16.29 -4.64 10.07
CA SER A 67 15.38 -3.75 10.83
C SER A 67 14.68 -2.69 9.97
N THR A 68 15.30 -2.29 8.87
CA THR A 68 14.76 -1.34 7.88
C THR A 68 13.49 -1.84 7.18
N VAL A 69 13.35 -3.15 6.92
CA VAL A 69 12.15 -3.74 6.29
C VAL A 69 10.96 -3.72 7.25
N LEU A 70 11.22 -3.87 8.55
CA LEU A 70 10.20 -3.73 9.59
C LEU A 70 9.70 -2.29 9.66
N GLY A 71 10.61 -1.31 9.62
CA GLY A 71 10.26 0.11 9.55
C GLY A 71 9.37 0.44 8.35
N ALA A 72 9.69 -0.13 7.18
CA ALA A 72 8.90 0.06 5.96
C ALA A 72 7.50 -0.55 6.08
N ALA A 73 7.41 -1.76 6.65
CA ALA A 73 6.14 -2.43 6.92
C ALA A 73 5.26 -1.61 7.87
N VAL A 74 5.83 -1.12 8.97
CA VAL A 74 5.10 -0.30 9.96
C VAL A 74 4.65 1.02 9.36
N CYS A 75 5.49 1.72 8.59
CA CYS A 75 5.08 2.93 7.89
C CYS A 75 3.95 2.67 6.89
N LEU A 76 4.02 1.60 6.09
CA LEU A 76 2.97 1.28 5.13
C LEU A 76 1.64 0.96 5.80
N VAL A 77 1.65 0.18 6.89
CA VAL A 77 0.43 -0.11 7.65
C VAL A 77 -0.09 1.15 8.33
N ALA A 78 0.77 1.94 8.98
CA ALA A 78 0.38 3.17 9.64
C ALA A 78 -0.22 4.18 8.66
N GLY A 79 0.39 4.36 7.49
CA GLY A 79 -0.13 5.21 6.41
C GLY A 79 -1.49 4.71 5.91
N GLY A 80 -1.61 3.41 5.64
CA GLY A 80 -2.90 2.83 5.24
C GLY A 80 -4.01 3.03 6.28
N VAL A 81 -3.71 2.82 7.57
CA VAL A 81 -4.64 3.09 8.68
C VAL A 81 -4.98 4.58 8.78
N LEU A 82 -4.02 5.48 8.53
CA LEU A 82 -4.26 6.92 8.53
C LEU A 82 -5.17 7.34 7.37
N GLN A 83 -5.08 6.68 6.21
CA GLN A 83 -6.03 6.87 5.10
C GLN A 83 -7.47 6.48 5.52
N PHE A 84 -7.63 5.41 6.31
CA PHE A 84 -8.93 5.06 6.88
C PHE A 84 -9.42 6.08 7.90
N ALA A 85 -8.51 6.65 8.72
CA ALA A 85 -8.85 7.73 9.63
C ALA A 85 -9.26 9.01 8.88
N TYR A 86 -8.66 9.29 7.72
CA TYR A 86 -9.09 10.37 6.83
C TYR A 86 -10.53 10.18 6.36
N LEU A 87 -10.90 8.98 5.90
CA LEU A 87 -12.27 8.68 5.46
C LEU A 87 -13.32 8.98 6.56
N PHE A 88 -12.94 8.80 7.82
CA PHE A 88 -13.81 9.10 8.97
C PHE A 88 -13.82 10.59 9.35
N SER A 89 -12.67 11.27 9.24
CA SER A 89 -12.49 12.64 9.72
C SER A 89 -12.64 13.73 8.64
N ARG A 90 -12.58 13.38 7.35
CA ARG A 90 -12.60 14.29 6.17
C ARG A 90 -11.62 15.49 6.25
N SER A 91 -10.51 15.33 6.94
CA SER A 91 -9.52 16.40 7.15
C SER A 91 -8.39 16.31 6.13
N ALA A 92 -8.27 17.28 5.23
CA ALA A 92 -7.21 17.31 4.20
C ALA A 92 -5.76 17.21 4.76
N ALA A 93 -5.56 17.52 6.05
CA ALA A 93 -4.28 17.33 6.71
C ALA A 93 -3.93 15.84 6.92
N LEU A 94 -4.93 14.99 7.19
CA LEU A 94 -4.74 13.55 7.36
C LEU A 94 -4.40 12.85 6.05
N ASP A 95 -4.98 13.30 4.93
CA ASP A 95 -4.66 12.75 3.60
C ASP A 95 -3.20 13.05 3.20
N ASN A 96 -2.75 14.30 3.41
CA ASN A 96 -1.36 14.68 3.15
C ASN A 96 -0.36 13.93 4.04
N LEU A 97 -0.67 13.79 5.34
CA LEU A 97 0.16 13.03 6.27
C LEU A 97 0.21 11.53 5.90
N SER A 98 -0.93 10.96 5.51
CA SER A 98 -1.02 9.56 5.10
C SER A 98 -0.15 9.30 3.87
N SER A 99 -0.28 10.14 2.84
CA SER A 99 0.55 10.07 1.64
C SER A 99 2.04 10.19 1.96
N LEU A 100 2.43 11.10 2.87
CA LEU A 100 3.81 11.24 3.33
C LEU A 100 4.34 9.98 4.02
N VAL A 101 3.53 9.38 4.90
CA VAL A 101 3.89 8.18 5.66
C VAL A 101 3.99 6.95 4.74
N VAL A 102 3.06 6.81 3.79
CA VAL A 102 3.14 5.76 2.76
C VAL A 102 4.38 5.96 1.90
N PHE A 103 4.65 7.19 1.46
CA PHE A 103 5.83 7.52 0.64
C PHE A 103 7.13 7.22 1.38
N ALA A 104 7.22 7.58 2.67
CA ALA A 104 8.34 7.24 3.53
C ALA A 104 8.51 5.72 3.66
N GLY A 105 7.41 4.97 3.83
CA GLY A 105 7.42 3.51 3.89
C GLY A 105 7.93 2.86 2.60
N VAL A 106 7.48 3.33 1.43
CA VAL A 106 7.95 2.86 0.12
C VAL A 106 9.44 3.21 -0.07
N GLY A 107 9.84 4.44 0.24
CA GLY A 107 11.23 4.87 0.15
C GLY A 107 12.15 4.04 1.03
N LEU A 108 11.72 3.74 2.26
CA LEU A 108 12.46 2.91 3.20
C LEU A 108 12.56 1.45 2.72
N TYR A 109 11.52 0.92 2.07
CA TYR A 109 11.57 -0.39 1.42
C TYR A 109 12.59 -0.42 0.27
N ILE A 110 12.59 0.58 -0.61
CA ILE A 110 13.55 0.68 -1.71
C ILE A 110 14.98 0.76 -1.16
N TYR A 111 15.21 1.59 -0.13
CA TYR A 111 16.50 1.69 0.54
C TYR A 111 16.95 0.36 1.17
N ALA A 112 16.03 -0.35 1.83
CA ALA A 112 16.30 -1.69 2.36
C ALA A 112 16.61 -2.71 1.26
N ALA A 113 15.98 -2.61 0.09
CA ALA A 113 16.29 -3.46 -1.04
C ALA A 113 17.69 -3.17 -1.58
N TRP A 114 18.06 -1.89 -1.69
CA TRP A 114 19.35 -1.44 -2.21
C TRP A 114 20.54 -1.70 -1.29
N THR A 115 20.32 -1.79 0.02
CA THR A 115 21.39 -2.01 1.01
C THR A 115 21.63 -3.49 1.33
N VAL A 116 20.75 -4.39 0.89
CA VAL A 116 20.88 -5.84 1.07
C VAL A 116 21.33 -6.53 -0.23
N GLU A 117 21.46 -5.77 -1.32
CA GLU A 117 22.23 -6.13 -2.53
C GLU A 117 23.70 -5.69 -2.37
#